data_AF-A0A2V9HFJ6-F1
#
_entry.id   AF-A0A2V9HFJ6-F1
#
_cell.length_a   1.000
_cell.length_b   1.000
_cell.length_c   1.000
_cell.angle_alpha   90.00
_cell.angle_beta   90.00
_cell.angle_gamma   90.00
#
_symmetry.space_group_name_H-M   'P 1'
#
loop_
_entity.id
_entity.type
_entity.pdbx_description
1 polymer ?
#
loop_
_entity_poly.entity_id
_entity_poly.type
_entity_poly.pdbx_seq_one_letter_code
_entity_poly.pdbx_strand_id
1 'polypeptide(L)'
;MRSLRAWLLRLVALFGSEGRDRDLAEEMEAHVLMHVEENLHAGMSLGEARRDARIKLGGMEQTKENYRARRGLPLLENFLSDLRFGARALRKNPGFTAVAVLTLVLGIGLNTGIFTILNGAALRLLPVPHAEEVVERR
;
A
#
# COMPACT_ATOMS: atom_id res chain seq x y z
N MET A 1 -21.58 10.27 -4.60
CA MET A 1 -20.17 10.71 -4.79
C MET A 1 -19.38 10.95 -3.50
N ARG A 2 -20.01 11.29 -2.35
CA ARG A 2 -19.31 11.52 -1.07
C ARG A 2 -18.86 10.23 -0.34
N SER A 3 -19.61 9.15 -0.48
CA SER A 3 -19.29 7.83 0.11
C SER A 3 -18.04 7.19 -0.49
N LEU A 4 -17.85 7.30 -1.81
CA LEU A 4 -16.67 6.81 -2.53
C LEU A 4 -15.37 7.49 -2.04
N ARG A 5 -15.39 8.81 -1.85
CA ARG A 5 -14.24 9.54 -1.30
C ARG A 5 -13.94 9.13 0.14
N ALA A 6 -14.97 8.95 0.97
CA ALA A 6 -14.79 8.48 2.33
C ALA A 6 -14.25 7.04 2.39
N TRP A 7 -14.68 6.17 1.47
CA TRP A 7 -14.20 4.80 1.37
C TRP A 7 -12.74 4.74 0.88
N LEU A 8 -12.39 5.56 -0.10
CA LEU A 8 -11.01 5.73 -0.57
C LEU A 8 -10.09 6.30 0.51
N LEU A 9 -10.53 7.32 1.26
CA LEU A 9 -9.76 7.90 2.36
C LEU A 9 -9.58 6.90 3.52
N ARG A 10 -10.58 6.04 3.79
CA ARG A 10 -10.46 4.96 4.78
C ARG A 10 -9.53 3.84 4.33
N LEU A 11 -9.57 3.49 3.04
CA LEU A 11 -8.58 2.58 2.44
C LEU A 11 -7.17 3.15 2.60
N VAL A 12 -6.96 4.43 2.30
CA VAL A 12 -5.66 5.10 2.46
C VAL A 12 -5.23 5.20 3.93
N ALA A 13 -6.17 5.46 4.84
CA ALA A 13 -5.88 5.58 6.28
C ALA A 13 -5.47 4.26 6.94
N LEU A 14 -5.92 3.11 6.43
CA LEU A 14 -5.43 1.78 6.87
C LEU A 14 -3.93 1.56 6.58
N PHE A 15 -3.32 2.42 5.75
CA PHE A 15 -1.94 2.30 5.32
C PHE A 15 -1.01 3.42 5.80
N GLY A 16 -1.46 4.26 6.75
CA GLY A 16 -0.63 5.31 7.34
C GLY A 16 0.43 4.75 8.30
N SER A 17 1.64 4.48 7.82
CA SER A 17 2.80 4.17 8.66
C SER A 17 3.52 5.42 9.19
N GLU A 18 3.32 6.59 8.56
CA GLU A 18 4.02 7.84 8.90
C GLU A 18 3.83 8.31 10.35
N GLY A 19 2.67 8.04 10.97
CA GLY A 19 2.43 8.42 12.37
C GLY A 19 3.31 7.66 13.37
N ARG A 20 3.49 6.35 13.15
CA ARG A 20 4.23 5.48 14.08
C ARG A 20 5.73 5.64 14.00
N ASP A 21 6.25 6.00 12.83
CA ASP A 21 7.66 6.31 12.65
C ASP A 21 8.09 7.56 13.43
N ARG A 22 7.17 8.52 13.57
CA ARG A 22 7.38 9.74 14.33
C ARG A 22 7.41 9.47 15.84
N ASP A 23 6.47 8.66 16.32
CA ASP A 23 6.43 8.24 17.73
C ASP A 23 7.70 7.46 18.12
N LEU A 24 8.16 6.58 17.22
CA LEU A 24 9.39 5.82 17.43
C LEU A 24 10.60 6.76 17.49
N ALA A 25 10.67 7.77 16.61
CA ALA A 25 11.77 8.75 16.59
C ALA A 25 11.82 9.58 17.87
N GLU A 26 10.66 10.04 18.36
CA GLU A 26 10.54 10.75 19.65
C GLU A 26 11.00 9.89 20.83
N GLU A 27 10.58 8.62 20.89
CA GLU A 27 11.01 7.69 21.95
C GLU A 27 12.53 7.48 21.95
N MET A 28 13.14 7.49 20.76
CA MET A 28 14.58 7.37 20.59
C MET A 28 15.34 8.58 21.09
N GLU A 29 14.84 9.77 20.77
CA GLU A 29 15.44 11.03 21.17
C GLU A 29 15.38 11.19 22.70
N ALA A 30 14.26 10.78 23.31
CA ALA A 30 14.12 10.70 24.76
C ALA A 30 15.17 9.76 25.38
N HIS A 31 15.46 8.63 24.74
CA HIS A 31 16.48 7.68 25.21
C HIS A 31 17.91 8.23 25.15
N VAL A 32 18.22 9.04 24.13
CA VAL A 32 19.52 9.74 24.02
C VAL A 32 19.68 10.74 25.15
N LEU A 33 18.63 11.51 25.45
CA LEU A 33 18.66 12.51 26.51
C LEU A 33 18.92 11.88 27.88
N MET A 34 18.28 10.76 28.20
CA MET A 34 18.55 10.01 29.44
C MET A 34 20.03 9.60 29.55
N HIS A 35 20.63 9.05 28.50
CA HIS A 35 22.05 8.66 28.56
C HIS A 35 23.01 9.86 28.67
N VAL A 36 22.66 10.99 28.08
CA VAL A 36 23.43 12.23 28.27
C VAL A 36 23.37 12.66 29.74
N GLU A 37 22.20 12.60 30.36
CA GLU A 37 22.00 13.01 31.75
C GLU A 37 22.69 12.05 32.75
N GLU A 38 22.60 10.73 32.54
CA GLU A 38 23.36 9.75 33.33
C GLU A 38 24.87 9.97 33.24
N ASN A 39 25.39 10.24 32.04
CA ASN A 39 26.81 10.47 31.83
C ASN A 39 27.28 11.80 32.47
N LEU A 40 26.43 12.83 32.46
CA LEU A 40 26.69 14.07 33.21
C LEU A 40 26.74 13.80 34.73
N HIS A 41 25.81 12.99 35.26
CA HIS A 41 25.83 12.59 36.67
C HIS A 41 27.04 11.74 37.04
N ALA A 42 27.56 10.95 36.10
CA ALA A 42 28.81 10.21 36.24
C ALA A 42 30.08 11.10 36.16
N GLY A 43 29.92 12.42 35.98
CA GLY A 43 31.00 13.39 35.97
C GLY A 43 31.62 13.65 34.60
N MET A 44 31.01 13.18 33.51
CA MET A 44 31.50 13.48 32.16
C MET A 44 31.18 14.92 31.75
N SER A 45 32.01 15.48 30.88
CA SER A 45 31.71 16.73 30.20
C SER A 45 30.53 16.56 29.22
N LEU A 46 29.71 17.62 29.02
CA LEU A 46 28.56 17.60 28.10
C LEU A 46 28.93 17.10 26.68
N GLY A 47 30.13 17.46 26.21
CA GLY A 47 30.63 17.06 24.90
C GLY A 47 31.01 15.57 24.82
N GLU A 48 31.50 14.98 25.90
CA GLU A 48 31.77 13.54 25.99
C GLU A 48 30.49 12.74 26.21
N ALA A 49 29.61 13.19 27.11
CA ALA A 49 28.32 12.57 27.38
C ALA A 49 27.47 12.41 26.12
N ARG A 50 27.42 13.45 25.27
CA ARG A 50 26.73 13.41 23.96
C ARG A 50 27.38 12.44 22.97
N ARG A 51 28.70 12.35 22.97
CA ARG A 51 29.43 11.44 22.07
C ARG A 51 29.18 9.99 22.48
N ASP A 52 29.28 9.69 23.77
CA ASP A 52 29.04 8.37 24.32
C ASP A 52 27.59 7.93 24.10
N ALA A 53 26.62 8.81 24.36
CA ALA A 53 25.21 8.54 24.09
C ALA A 53 24.93 8.24 22.61
N ARG A 54 25.56 8.98 21.68
CA ARG A 54 25.45 8.71 20.22
C ARG A 54 26.08 7.38 19.82
N ILE A 55 27.21 6.99 20.41
CA ILE A 55 27.88 5.72 20.12
C ILE A 55 27.02 4.54 20.61
N LYS A 56 26.44 4.64 21.81
CA LYS A 56 25.49 3.64 22.33
C LYS A 56 24.23 3.54 21.48
N LEU A 57 23.73 4.67 20.95
CA LEU A 57 22.58 4.70 20.05
C LEU A 57 22.86 4.04 18.69
N GLY A 58 24.10 4.07 18.20
CA GLY A 58 24.48 3.49 16.90
C GLY A 58 24.14 2.01 16.75
N GLY A 59 24.14 1.24 17.85
CA GLY A 59 23.66 -0.15 17.86
C GLY A 59 22.13 -0.29 17.92
N MET A 60 21.43 0.72 18.46
CA MET A 60 19.96 0.76 18.57
C MET A 60 19.28 1.13 17.25
N GLU A 61 19.89 1.99 16.42
CA GLU A 61 19.40 2.28 15.06
C GLU A 61 19.31 1.02 14.19
N GLN A 62 20.33 0.17 14.24
CA GLN A 62 20.34 -1.09 13.49
C GLN A 62 19.30 -2.09 14.01
N THR A 63 19.02 -2.06 15.31
CA THR A 63 17.95 -2.86 15.92
C THR A 63 16.57 -2.35 15.50
N LYS A 64 16.40 -1.02 15.40
CA LYS A 64 15.19 -0.38 14.89
C LYS A 64 14.93 -0.65 13.43
N GLU A 65 15.95 -0.55 12.56
CA GLU A 65 15.80 -0.93 11.15
C GLU A 65 15.34 -2.38 11.00
N ASN A 66 15.94 -3.30 11.76
CA ASN A 66 15.54 -4.70 11.76
C ASN A 66 14.11 -4.91 12.30
N TYR A 67 13.69 -4.14 13.30
CA TYR A 67 12.32 -4.18 13.81
C TYR A 67 11.32 -3.57 12.82
N ARG A 68 11.69 -2.48 12.13
CA ARG A 68 10.89 -1.81 11.09
C ARG A 68 10.68 -2.73 9.89
N ALA A 69 11.73 -3.42 9.45
CA ALA A 69 11.70 -4.40 8.37
C ALA A 69 10.84 -5.64 8.70
N ARG A 70 10.75 -6.02 9.99
CA ARG A 70 9.99 -7.19 10.44
C ARG A 70 8.54 -6.88 10.85
N ARG A 71 8.22 -5.63 11.22
CA ARG A 71 6.92 -5.24 11.81
C ARG A 71 6.02 -4.48 10.86
N GLY A 72 6.57 -3.86 9.82
CA GLY A 72 5.78 -3.33 8.70
C GLY A 72 5.21 -4.45 7.84
N LEU A 73 4.22 -4.14 7.00
CA LEU A 73 3.90 -4.94 5.82
C LEU A 73 4.68 -4.29 4.65
N PRO A 74 6.01 -4.49 4.53
CA PRO A 74 6.84 -3.75 3.58
C PRO A 74 6.36 -3.92 2.13
N LEU A 75 5.77 -5.06 1.81
CA LEU A 75 5.14 -5.31 0.50
C LEU A 75 4.02 -4.31 0.19
N LEU A 76 3.21 -3.96 1.20
CA LEU A 76 2.04 -3.11 1.05
C LEU A 76 2.41 -1.62 0.99
N GLU A 77 3.37 -1.19 1.83
CA GLU A 77 3.93 0.16 1.79
C GLU A 77 4.67 0.43 0.47
N ASN A 78 5.50 -0.53 0.02
CA ASN A 78 6.18 -0.44 -1.27
C ASN A 78 5.18 -0.43 -2.42
N PHE A 79 4.16 -1.29 -2.39
CA PHE A 79 3.11 -1.33 -3.40
C PHE A 79 2.36 0.01 -3.52
N LEU A 80 2.06 0.66 -2.40
CA LEU A 80 1.42 1.98 -2.39
C LEU A 80 2.34 3.09 -2.92
N SER A 81 3.62 3.04 -2.56
CA SER A 81 4.62 3.97 -3.08
C SER A 81 4.72 3.84 -4.61
N ASP A 82 4.79 2.61 -5.10
CA ASP A 82 4.85 2.29 -6.52
C ASP A 82 3.56 2.70 -7.24
N LEU A 83 2.38 2.46 -6.64
CA LEU A 83 1.10 2.89 -7.20
C LEU A 83 1.02 4.42 -7.32
N ARG A 84 1.47 5.15 -6.29
CA ARG A 84 1.51 6.62 -6.29
C ARG A 84 2.50 7.14 -7.33
N PHE A 85 3.66 6.50 -7.44
CA PHE A 85 4.67 6.84 -8.43
C PHE A 85 4.14 6.59 -9.86
N GLY A 86 3.55 5.42 -10.11
CA GLY A 86 2.92 5.06 -11.37
C GLY A 86 1.78 6.01 -11.75
N ALA A 87 0.90 6.35 -10.81
CA ALA A 87 -0.17 7.33 -11.05
C ALA A 87 0.38 8.73 -11.40
N ARG A 88 1.47 9.16 -10.76
CA ARG A 88 2.15 10.42 -11.11
C ARG A 88 2.79 10.34 -12.50
N ALA A 89 3.40 9.21 -12.86
CA ALA A 89 3.98 9.00 -14.18
C ALA A 89 2.91 9.02 -15.29
N LEU A 90 1.76 8.39 -15.08
CA LEU A 90 0.62 8.40 -16.00
C LEU A 90 0.06 9.83 -16.21
N ARG A 91 0.01 10.64 -15.15
CA ARG A 91 -0.38 12.06 -15.24
C ARG A 91 0.65 12.92 -15.97
N LYS A 92 1.93 12.58 -15.87
CA LYS A 92 3.02 13.31 -16.53
C LYS A 92 3.07 13.04 -18.04
N ASN A 93 2.60 11.87 -18.49
CA ASN A 93 2.58 11.46 -19.89
C ASN A 93 1.15 11.17 -20.38
N PRO A 94 0.29 12.19 -20.53
CA PRO A 94 -1.14 12.00 -20.82
C PRO A 94 -1.40 11.34 -22.18
N GLY A 95 -0.54 11.57 -23.20
CA GLY A 95 -0.70 10.97 -24.52
C GLY A 95 -0.58 9.45 -24.51
N PHE A 96 0.48 8.92 -23.88
CA PHE A 96 0.67 7.48 -23.70
C PHE A 96 -0.47 6.86 -22.88
N THR A 97 -0.85 7.52 -21.78
CA THR A 97 -1.96 7.06 -20.93
C THR A 97 -3.28 6.98 -21.70
N ALA A 98 -3.58 7.96 -22.56
CA ALA A 98 -4.80 7.95 -23.36
C ALA A 98 -4.84 6.78 -24.35
N VAL A 99 -3.74 6.53 -25.06
CA VAL A 99 -3.64 5.39 -25.98
C VAL A 99 -3.80 4.07 -25.21
N ALA A 100 -3.06 3.90 -24.11
CA ALA A 100 -3.15 2.71 -23.28
C ALA A 100 -4.58 2.46 -22.77
N VAL A 101 -5.26 3.50 -22.29
CA VAL A 101 -6.66 3.41 -21.82
C VAL A 101 -7.60 3.04 -22.96
N LEU A 102 -7.50 3.67 -24.12
CA LEU A 102 -8.34 3.36 -25.29
C LEU A 102 -8.16 1.91 -25.74
N THR A 103 -6.92 1.44 -25.81
CA THR A 103 -6.62 0.04 -26.13
C THR A 103 -7.24 -0.92 -25.12
N LEU A 104 -7.13 -0.61 -23.82
CA LEU A 104 -7.70 -1.43 -22.75
C LEU A 104 -9.23 -1.49 -22.84
N VAL A 105 -9.86 -0.32 -23.02
CA VAL A 105 -11.32 -0.21 -23.17
C VAL A 105 -11.81 -0.97 -24.38
N LEU A 106 -11.14 -0.85 -25.52
CA LEU A 106 -11.50 -1.58 -26.73
C LEU A 106 -11.34 -3.09 -26.53
N GLY A 107 -10.22 -3.56 -25.98
CA GLY A 107 -10.00 -4.99 -25.75
C GLY A 107 -11.03 -5.60 -24.78
N ILE A 108 -11.27 -4.93 -23.64
CA ILE A 108 -12.24 -5.39 -22.64
C ILE A 108 -13.67 -5.30 -23.20
N GLY A 109 -14.01 -4.17 -23.80
CA GLY A 109 -15.35 -3.88 -24.31
C GLY A 109 -15.73 -4.79 -25.47
N LEU A 110 -14.80 -5.07 -26.39
CA LEU A 110 -15.03 -5.98 -27.51
C LEU A 110 -15.26 -7.41 -27.01
N ASN A 111 -14.40 -7.91 -26.13
CA ASN A 111 -14.56 -9.25 -25.56
C ASN A 111 -15.86 -9.39 -24.77
N THR A 112 -16.17 -8.41 -23.93
CA THR A 112 -17.43 -8.38 -23.15
C THR A 112 -18.65 -8.29 -24.07
N GLY A 113 -18.59 -7.48 -25.12
CA GLY A 113 -19.66 -7.32 -26.09
C GLY A 113 -19.92 -8.60 -26.88
N ILE A 114 -18.87 -9.25 -27.38
CA ILE A 114 -18.98 -10.55 -28.05
C ILE A 114 -19.61 -11.58 -27.12
N PHE A 115 -19.15 -11.69 -25.88
CA PHE A 115 -19.72 -12.64 -24.91
C PHE A 115 -21.19 -12.31 -24.59
N THR A 116 -21.55 -11.04 -24.47
CA THR A 116 -22.93 -10.59 -24.24
C THR A 116 -23.83 -10.94 -25.41
N ILE A 117 -23.37 -10.72 -26.64
CA ILE A 117 -24.10 -11.09 -27.86
C ILE A 117 -24.24 -12.60 -27.96
N LEU A 118 -23.15 -13.36 -27.77
CA LEU A 118 -23.18 -14.82 -27.82
C LEU A 118 -24.09 -15.39 -26.74
N ASN A 119 -24.00 -14.92 -25.50
CA ASN A 119 -24.85 -15.39 -24.42
C ASN A 119 -26.32 -14.97 -24.64
N GLY A 120 -26.57 -13.74 -25.09
CA GLY A 120 -27.91 -13.25 -25.39
C GLY A 120 -28.56 -13.90 -26.60
N ALA A 121 -27.78 -14.22 -27.64
CA ALA A 121 -28.23 -14.93 -28.82
C ALA A 121 -28.40 -16.42 -28.54
N ALA A 122 -27.43 -17.08 -27.90
CA ALA A 122 -27.51 -18.50 -27.56
C ALA A 122 -28.66 -18.80 -26.59
N LEU A 123 -28.85 -17.99 -25.54
CA LEU A 123 -29.95 -18.19 -24.58
C LEU A 123 -31.33 -17.87 -25.17
N ARG A 124 -31.43 -16.98 -26.17
CA ARG A 124 -32.71 -16.73 -26.87
C ARG A 124 -32.98 -17.71 -28.02
N LEU A 125 -31.95 -18.27 -28.64
CA LEU A 125 -32.06 -19.19 -29.78
C LEU A 125 -32.12 -20.66 -29.37
N LEU A 126 -31.92 -20.98 -28.09
CA LEU A 126 -32.37 -22.24 -27.50
C LEU A 126 -33.71 -22.01 -26.76
N PRO A 127 -34.86 -21.89 -27.45
CA PRO A 127 -36.08 -22.39 -26.85
C PRO A 127 -35.84 -23.89 -26.70
N VAL A 128 -35.39 -24.34 -25.53
CA VAL A 128 -35.33 -25.76 -25.20
C VAL A 128 -36.79 -26.22 -25.16
N PRO A 129 -37.32 -26.88 -26.20
CA PRO A 129 -38.64 -27.46 -26.09
C PRO A 129 -38.46 -28.60 -25.08
N HIS A 130 -39.23 -28.59 -23.99
CA HIS A 130 -39.16 -29.57 -22.90
C HIS A 130 -37.95 -29.42 -21.95
N ALA A 131 -37.72 -28.21 -21.41
CA ALA A 131 -36.78 -28.00 -20.31
C ALA A 131 -37.11 -28.86 -19.07
N GLU A 132 -38.37 -29.30 -18.92
CA GLU A 132 -38.81 -30.24 -17.88
C GLU A 132 -38.33 -31.69 -18.05
N GLU A 133 -37.80 -32.12 -19.21
CA GLU A 133 -37.28 -33.49 -19.41
C GLU A 133 -35.77 -33.63 -19.13
N VAL A 134 -35.07 -32.54 -18.80
CA VAL A 134 -33.60 -32.56 -18.62
C VAL A 134 -33.18 -32.88 -17.17
N VAL A 135 -34.13 -33.11 -16.27
CA VAL A 135 -33.84 -33.72 -14.97
C VAL A 135 -34.09 -35.21 -15.08
N GLU A 136 -33.06 -35.94 -15.51
CA GLU A 136 -32.69 -37.27 -15.01
C GLU A 136 -31.85 -38.02 -16.05
N ARG A 137 -30.53 -37.95 -15.90
CA ARG A 137 -29.74 -39.17 -16.06
C ARG A 137 -28.54 -39.14 -15.14
N ARG A 138 -28.65 -40.02 -14.16
CA ARG A 138 -27.65 -40.47 -13.19
C ARG A 138 -26.33 -40.87 -13.83
#